data_AF-R5DRL7-F1
#
_entry.id   AF-R5DRL7-F1
#
_cell.length_a   1.000
_cell.length_b   1.000
_cell.length_c   1.000
_cell.angle_alpha   90.00
_cell.angle_beta   90.00
_cell.angle_gamma   90.00
#
_symmetry.space_group_name_H-M   'P 1'
#
loop_
_entity.id
_entity.type
_entity.pdbx_description
1 polymer ?
#
loop_
_entity_poly.entity_id
_entity_poly.type
_entity_poly.pdbx_seq_one_letter_code
_entity_poly.pdbx_strand_id
1 'polypeptide(L)'
;MEECYSNDGLIKNEDIELFKQVIDIDKKFNSVVKLHPRSKTNRFENTFNVIKSQGIPWEVYILNCPMKDKILISLSCATMTSGKFMFGEESYSLLLFPIIEDKVIDTYDKSKYFTEERKKKLSSQKQMYDDKNKFFIASTVKEAKNKLFEWLDNKNE
;
A
#
# COMPACT_ATOMS: atom_id res chain seq x y z
N MET A 1 1.46 1.71 -3.31
CA MET A 1 1.99 3.01 -2.90
C MET A 1 3.22 2.75 -2.07
N GLU A 2 4.32 3.40 -2.41
CA GLU A 2 5.54 3.32 -1.62
C GLU A 2 5.39 4.14 -0.33
N GLU A 3 5.95 3.63 0.77
CA GLU A 3 6.26 4.42 1.96
C GLU A 3 7.71 4.87 1.93
N CYS A 4 8.03 6.03 2.51
CA CYS A 4 9.40 6.56 2.48
C CYS A 4 10.38 5.85 3.46
N TYR A 5 10.08 4.63 3.88
CA TYR A 5 10.81 3.90 4.93
C TYR A 5 12.28 3.67 4.60
N SER A 6 12.62 3.47 3.32
CA SER A 6 14.01 3.34 2.90
C SER A 6 14.80 4.63 3.07
N ASN A 7 14.22 5.77 2.68
CA ASN A 7 14.84 7.08 2.86
C ASN A 7 14.86 7.55 4.32
N ASP A 8 13.91 7.09 5.13
CA ASP A 8 13.83 7.35 6.57
C ASP A 8 14.76 6.41 7.37
N GLY A 9 15.50 5.51 6.70
CA GLY A 9 16.45 4.62 7.34
C GLY A 9 15.79 3.56 8.22
N LEU A 10 14.58 3.11 7.87
CA LEU A 10 13.83 2.09 8.61
C LEU A 10 13.95 0.69 8.00
N ILE A 11 14.13 0.65 6.67
CA ILE A 11 14.34 -0.56 5.87
C ILE A 11 15.33 -0.23 4.74
N LYS A 12 15.78 -1.22 3.99
CA LYS A 12 16.56 -1.03 2.77
C LYS A 12 15.75 -1.31 1.52
N ASN A 13 15.32 -2.56 1.34
CA ASN A 13 14.62 -3.08 0.14
C ASN A 13 13.50 -4.09 0.46
N GLU A 14 13.22 -4.31 1.74
CA GLU A 14 12.25 -5.27 2.23
C GLU A 14 10.83 -4.97 1.72
N ASP A 15 10.54 -3.70 1.42
CA ASP A 15 9.30 -3.24 0.80
C ASP A 15 9.14 -3.72 -0.65
N ILE A 16 10.18 -3.57 -1.46
CA ILE A 16 10.22 -4.04 -2.85
C ILE A 16 10.07 -5.55 -2.90
N GLU A 17 10.82 -6.26 -2.04
CA GLU A 17 10.76 -7.72 -1.93
C GLU A 17 9.36 -8.19 -1.54
N LEU A 18 8.72 -7.52 -0.58
CA LEU A 18 7.36 -7.85 -0.17
C LEU A 18 6.35 -7.59 -1.30
N PHE A 19 6.46 -6.46 -2.01
CA PHE A 19 5.59 -6.20 -3.16
C PHE A 19 5.81 -7.23 -4.27
N LYS A 20 7.05 -7.64 -4.57
CA LYS A 20 7.34 -8.74 -5.52
C LYS A 20 6.71 -10.06 -5.08
N GLN A 21 6.73 -10.34 -3.79
CA GLN A 21 6.13 -11.55 -3.26
C GLN A 21 4.61 -11.51 -3.37
N VAL A 22 3.95 -10.38 -3.07
CA VAL A 22 2.48 -10.26 -3.07
C VAL A 22 1.91 -10.10 -4.48
N ILE A 23 2.51 -9.23 -5.28
CA ILE A 23 2.11 -8.98 -6.66
C ILE A 23 2.79 -10.04 -7.51
N ASP A 24 2.01 -11.00 -8.01
CA ASP A 24 2.51 -12.05 -8.89
C ASP A 24 2.83 -11.44 -10.27
N ILE A 25 4.05 -10.92 -10.42
CA ILE A 25 4.49 -10.19 -11.62
C ILE A 25 4.34 -11.04 -12.89
N ASP A 26 4.42 -12.37 -12.76
CA ASP A 26 4.29 -13.32 -13.87
C ASP A 26 2.84 -13.45 -14.37
N LYS A 27 1.85 -13.16 -13.53
CA LYS A 27 0.43 -13.13 -13.89
C LYS A 27 -0.03 -11.76 -14.38
N LYS A 28 0.68 -11.11 -15.32
CA LYS A 28 0.27 -9.86 -16.03
C LYS A 28 -0.59 -8.88 -15.20
N PHE A 29 -0.27 -8.67 -13.93
CA PHE A 29 -0.97 -7.66 -13.13
C PHE A 29 -0.65 -6.31 -13.73
N ASN A 30 -1.65 -5.57 -14.23
CA ASN A 30 -1.46 -4.20 -14.69
C ASN A 30 -1.28 -3.28 -13.48
N SER A 31 -0.10 -3.36 -12.88
CA SER A 31 0.28 -2.67 -11.66
C SER A 31 1.24 -1.53 -11.95
N VAL A 32 1.12 -0.47 -11.13
CA VAL A 32 2.00 0.68 -11.17
C VAL A 32 2.31 1.13 -9.75
N VAL A 33 3.54 1.54 -9.50
CA VAL A 33 3.98 2.08 -8.23
C VAL A 33 3.95 3.61 -8.28
N LYS A 34 3.20 4.20 -7.36
CA LYS A 34 3.36 5.62 -6.98
C LYS A 34 4.39 5.71 -5.86
N LEU A 35 5.49 6.41 -6.11
CA LEU A 35 6.51 6.68 -5.09
C LEU A 35 6.00 7.70 -4.07
N HIS A 36 6.59 7.68 -2.88
CA HIS A 36 6.34 8.69 -1.86
C HIS A 36 6.94 10.05 -2.31
N PRO A 37 6.30 11.22 -2.08
CA PRO A 37 6.85 12.52 -2.51
C PRO A 37 8.24 12.85 -1.97
N ARG A 38 8.62 12.25 -0.84
CA ARG A 38 9.94 12.39 -0.21
C ARG A 38 10.98 11.38 -0.72
N SER A 39 10.59 10.45 -1.59
CA SER A 39 11.51 9.43 -2.11
C SER A 39 12.57 10.09 -2.99
N LYS A 40 13.85 9.89 -2.63
CA LYS A 40 14.97 10.53 -3.32
C LYS A 40 15.44 9.75 -4.55
N THR A 41 15.20 8.43 -4.55
CA THR A 41 15.69 7.50 -5.56
C THR A 41 14.60 6.53 -5.93
N ASN A 42 14.39 6.31 -7.23
CA ASN A 42 13.40 5.35 -7.72
C ASN A 42 13.94 3.91 -7.66
N ARG A 43 13.83 3.26 -6.49
CA ARG A 43 14.29 1.87 -6.33
C ARG A 43 13.38 0.83 -7.02
N PHE A 44 12.19 1.23 -7.48
CA PHE A 44 11.17 0.33 -8.03
C PHE A 44 11.24 0.16 -9.55
N GLU A 45 11.95 1.04 -10.28
CA GLU A 45 11.94 1.10 -11.75
C GLU A 45 12.38 -0.18 -12.47
N ASN A 46 13.29 -0.95 -11.87
CA ASN A 46 13.78 -2.20 -12.45
C ASN A 46 12.86 -3.39 -12.17
N THR A 47 11.73 -3.18 -11.50
CA THR A 47 10.79 -4.25 -11.12
C THR A 47 9.35 -3.93 -11.49
N PHE A 48 8.93 -2.68 -11.32
CA PHE A 48 7.56 -2.25 -11.55
C PHE A 48 7.53 -1.04 -12.48
N ASN A 49 6.41 -0.86 -13.17
CA ASN A 49 6.10 0.43 -13.79
C ASN A 49 5.94 1.47 -12.68
N VAL A 50 6.55 2.65 -12.84
CA VAL A 50 6.52 3.73 -11.84
C VAL A 50 5.89 4.98 -12.44
N ILE A 51 5.01 5.64 -11.67
CA ILE A 51 4.43 6.93 -12.07
C ILE A 51 5.54 8.00 -12.06
N LYS A 52 5.78 8.64 -13.20
CA LYS A 52 6.88 9.62 -13.39
C LYS A 52 6.67 10.94 -12.64
N SER A 53 5.42 11.35 -12.41
CA SER A 53 5.07 12.61 -11.73
C SER A 53 5.24 12.52 -10.21
N GLN A 54 6.50 12.60 -9.79
CA GLN A 54 6.91 12.74 -8.40
C GLN A 54 6.42 14.09 -7.86
N GLY A 55 5.76 14.10 -6.69
CA GLY A 55 5.30 15.33 -6.03
C GLY A 55 3.81 15.65 -6.17
N ILE A 56 3.08 14.97 -7.07
CA ILE A 56 1.62 15.11 -7.11
C ILE A 56 0.99 14.37 -5.92
N PRO A 57 0.20 15.04 -5.06
CA PRO A 57 -0.51 14.40 -3.95
C PRO A 57 -1.40 13.28 -4.43
N TRP A 58 -1.64 12.27 -3.59
CA TRP A 58 -2.45 11.11 -3.98
C TRP A 58 -3.88 11.51 -4.34
N GLU A 59 -4.41 12.47 -3.60
CA GLU A 59 -5.75 13.04 -3.70
C GLU A 59 -6.03 13.61 -5.10
N VAL A 60 -5.02 14.19 -5.76
CA VAL A 60 -5.15 14.72 -7.13
C VAL A 60 -5.31 13.57 -8.14
N TYR A 61 -4.67 12.42 -7.91
CA TYR A 61 -4.90 11.24 -8.76
C TYR A 61 -6.32 10.72 -8.59
N ILE A 62 -6.84 10.66 -7.36
CA ILE A 62 -8.22 10.20 -7.12
C ILE A 62 -9.22 11.13 -7.84
N LEU A 63 -9.02 12.44 -7.74
CA LEU A 63 -9.89 13.43 -8.39
C LEU A 63 -9.98 13.23 -9.92
N ASN A 64 -8.89 12.81 -10.56
CA ASN A 64 -8.80 12.70 -12.02
C ASN A 64 -8.95 11.27 -12.55
N CYS A 65 -8.94 10.26 -11.68
CA CYS A 65 -9.00 8.86 -12.06
C CYS A 65 -9.88 8.09 -11.07
N PRO A 66 -11.03 7.53 -11.51
CA PRO A 66 -11.85 6.68 -10.67
C PRO A 66 -11.04 5.49 -10.11
N MET A 67 -11.06 5.37 -8.79
CA MET A 67 -10.34 4.36 -8.00
C MET A 67 -11.25 3.22 -7.50
N LYS A 68 -12.58 3.34 -7.63
CA LYS A 68 -13.58 2.37 -7.16
C LYS A 68 -13.30 0.94 -7.62
N ASP A 69 -12.78 0.79 -8.84
CA ASP A 69 -12.48 -0.50 -9.47
C ASP A 69 -10.98 -0.83 -9.42
N LYS A 70 -10.18 -0.06 -8.69
CA LYS A 70 -8.73 -0.29 -8.53
C LYS A 70 -8.41 -0.87 -7.16
N ILE A 71 -7.27 -1.57 -7.09
CA ILE A 71 -6.74 -2.12 -5.85
C ILE A 71 -5.51 -1.31 -5.46
N LEU A 72 -5.59 -0.63 -4.33
CA LEU A 72 -4.50 0.07 -3.69
C LEU A 72 -3.81 -0.90 -2.74
N ILE A 73 -2.49 -0.99 -2.85
CA ILE A 73 -1.66 -1.80 -1.96
C ILE A 73 -0.64 -0.87 -1.32
N SER A 74 -0.49 -0.90 0.00
CA SER A 74 0.62 -0.23 0.69
C SER A 74 1.08 -1.04 1.90
N LEU A 75 2.25 -0.69 2.45
CA LEU A 75 2.63 -1.18 3.77
C LEU A 75 1.65 -0.65 4.82
N SER A 76 1.50 0.68 4.93
CA SER A 76 0.70 1.30 6.00
C SER A 76 0.23 2.72 5.65
N CYS A 77 -0.18 2.96 4.40
CA CYS A 77 -0.45 4.33 3.96
C CYS A 77 -1.82 4.79 4.45
N ALA A 78 -1.84 5.83 5.28
CA ALA A 78 -3.08 6.45 5.71
C ALA A 78 -3.85 7.13 4.57
N THR A 79 -3.19 7.49 3.46
CA THR A 79 -3.88 8.11 2.32
C THR A 79 -4.81 7.15 1.57
N MET A 80 -4.82 5.86 1.91
CA MET A 80 -5.77 4.88 1.34
C MET A 80 -7.23 5.17 1.71
N THR A 81 -7.48 5.98 2.75
CA THR A 81 -8.82 6.44 3.13
C THR A 81 -9.15 7.84 2.60
N SER A 82 -8.20 8.55 1.97
CA SER A 82 -8.40 9.92 1.48
C SER A 82 -9.52 10.01 0.44
N GLY A 83 -9.63 9.02 -0.46
CA GLY A 83 -10.71 8.97 -1.46
C GLY A 83 -12.10 8.92 -0.83
N LYS A 84 -12.25 8.10 0.22
CA LYS A 84 -13.50 8.03 0.99
C LYS A 84 -13.79 9.35 1.69
N PHE A 85 -12.79 9.91 2.36
CA PHE A 85 -12.95 11.14 3.15
C PHE A 85 -13.26 12.37 2.28
N MET A 86 -12.62 12.51 1.12
CA MET A 86 -12.73 13.70 0.28
C MET A 86 -13.80 13.61 -0.79
N PHE A 87 -14.03 12.42 -1.35
CA PHE A 87 -14.86 12.24 -2.55
C PHE A 87 -15.96 11.19 -2.36
N GLY A 88 -16.06 10.57 -1.18
CA GLY A 88 -17.02 9.49 -0.93
C GLY A 88 -16.70 8.19 -1.67
N GLU A 89 -15.49 8.05 -2.22
CA GLU A 89 -15.13 6.94 -3.09
C GLU A 89 -14.32 5.85 -2.36
N GLU A 90 -14.74 4.59 -2.51
CA GLU A 90 -14.10 3.44 -1.88
C GLU A 90 -13.42 2.54 -2.90
N SER A 91 -12.09 2.62 -2.95
CA SER A 91 -11.20 1.70 -3.65
C SER A 91 -10.95 0.44 -2.83
N TYR A 92 -10.59 -0.66 -3.48
CA TYR A 92 -10.09 -1.82 -2.75
C TYR A 92 -8.73 -1.48 -2.15
N SER A 93 -8.52 -1.75 -0.86
CA SER A 93 -7.39 -1.30 -0.07
C SER A 93 -6.78 -2.46 0.70
N LEU A 94 -5.53 -2.81 0.35
CA LEU A 94 -4.73 -3.84 1.00
C LEU A 94 -3.56 -3.23 1.77
N LEU A 95 -3.55 -3.41 3.09
CA LEU A 95 -2.41 -3.08 3.94
C LEU A 95 -1.57 -4.31 4.28
N LEU A 96 -0.25 -4.13 4.26
CA LEU A 96 0.73 -5.21 4.42
C LEU A 96 1.64 -5.04 5.65
N PHE A 97 1.44 -4.01 6.48
CA PHE A 97 2.33 -3.72 7.60
C PHE A 97 2.56 -4.89 8.56
N PRO A 98 1.58 -5.75 8.90
CA PRO A 98 1.86 -6.82 9.86
C PRO A 98 2.87 -7.85 9.33
N ILE A 99 3.04 -7.95 8.01
CA ILE A 99 4.01 -8.86 7.37
C ILE A 99 5.45 -8.36 7.55
N ILE A 100 5.62 -7.03 7.65
CA ILE A 100 6.93 -6.38 7.67
C ILE A 100 7.25 -5.69 8.99
N GLU A 101 6.31 -5.63 9.94
CA GLU A 101 6.41 -4.76 11.12
C GLU A 101 7.67 -5.00 11.97
N ASP A 102 8.09 -6.25 12.11
CA ASP A 102 9.31 -6.61 12.84
C ASP A 102 10.61 -6.27 12.10
N LYS A 103 10.54 -5.97 10.80
CA LYS A 103 11.68 -5.54 10.00
C LYS A 103 11.81 -4.01 9.91
N VAL A 104 10.75 -3.27 10.23
CA VAL A 104 10.75 -1.80 10.19
C VAL A 104 11.20 -1.27 11.54
N ILE A 105 12.52 -1.12 11.67
CA ILE A 105 13.20 -0.71 12.90
C ILE A 105 13.93 0.60 12.65
N ASP A 106 13.79 1.56 13.56
CA ASP A 106 14.51 2.82 13.47
C ASP A 106 16.02 2.59 13.61
N THR A 107 16.81 3.09 12.65
CA THR A 107 18.25 2.85 12.65
C THR A 107 18.98 3.61 13.74
N TYR A 108 18.44 4.73 14.21
CA TYR A 108 19.05 5.58 15.23
C TYR A 108 18.88 5.00 16.63
N ASP A 109 17.65 4.70 17.05
CA ASP A 109 17.36 4.26 18.42
C ASP A 109 17.00 2.77 18.57
N LYS A 110 16.93 2.02 17.45
CA LYS A 110 16.55 0.60 17.39
C LYS A 110 15.12 0.31 17.86
N SER A 111 14.28 1.34 17.97
CA SER A 111 12.87 1.17 18.33
C SER A 111 12.06 0.57 17.18
N LYS A 112 10.99 -0.16 17.52
CA LYS A 112 10.02 -0.64 16.54
C LYS A 112 9.22 0.53 15.99
N TYR A 113 9.20 0.70 14.67
CA TYR A 113 8.41 1.75 14.04
C TYR A 113 6.90 1.56 14.24
N PHE A 114 6.44 0.31 14.28
CA PHE A 114 5.04 -0.04 14.50
C PHE A 114 4.73 -0.27 15.98
N THR A 115 4.44 0.82 16.69
CA THR A 115 3.92 0.75 18.07
C THR A 115 2.48 0.23 18.09
N GLU A 116 2.02 -0.29 19.24
CA GLU A 116 0.62 -0.72 19.41
C GLU A 116 -0.39 0.40 19.06
N GLU A 117 -0.07 1.64 19.40
CA GLU A 117 -0.89 2.79 19.05
C GLU A 117 -1.01 3.00 17.54
N ARG A 118 0.11 2.89 16.81
CA ARG A 118 0.13 3.00 15.35
C ARG A 118 -0.63 1.86 14.69
N LYS A 119 -0.44 0.63 15.17
CA LYS A 119 -1.18 -0.55 14.69
C LYS A 119 -2.69 -0.37 14.90
N LYS A 120 -3.11 0.12 16.06
CA LYS A 120 -4.52 0.44 16.34
C LYS A 120 -5.08 1.48 15.39
N LYS A 121 -4.34 2.56 15.11
CA LYS A 121 -4.73 3.62 14.16
C LYS A 121 -4.85 3.12 12.72
N LEU A 122 -3.93 2.25 12.28
CA LEU A 122 -3.99 1.64 10.95
C LEU A 122 -5.19 0.69 10.85
N SER A 123 -5.41 -0.14 11.87
CA SER A 123 -6.54 -1.05 11.94
C SER A 123 -7.90 -0.34 11.97
N SER A 124 -7.99 0.84 12.58
CA SER A 124 -9.23 1.62 12.60
C SER A 124 -9.61 2.22 11.24
N GLN A 125 -8.71 2.26 10.25
CA GLN A 125 -9.03 2.78 8.91
C GLN A 125 -10.13 1.97 8.21
N LYS A 126 -10.20 0.67 8.48
CA LYS A 126 -11.29 -0.20 8.02
C LYS A 126 -12.67 0.32 8.48
N GLN A 127 -12.72 1.01 9.62
CA GLN A 127 -13.98 1.55 10.15
C GLN A 127 -14.50 2.73 9.30
N MET A 128 -13.66 3.37 8.50
CA MET A 128 -14.04 4.51 7.64
C MET A 128 -14.76 4.10 6.35
N TYR A 129 -14.61 2.85 5.91
CA TYR A 129 -15.27 2.32 4.72
C TYR A 129 -16.70 1.88 5.04
N ASP A 130 -17.67 2.17 4.20
CA ASP A 130 -19.03 1.63 4.29
C ASP A 130 -18.98 0.14 3.94
N ASP A 131 -18.34 -0.22 2.82
CA ASP A 131 -18.09 -1.62 2.45
C ASP A 131 -16.79 -2.15 3.08
N LYS A 132 -16.95 -2.87 4.18
CA LYS A 132 -15.85 -3.49 4.91
C LYS A 132 -15.09 -4.55 4.10
N ASN A 133 -15.65 -5.08 3.02
CA ASN A 133 -15.00 -6.08 2.18
C ASN A 133 -13.96 -5.46 1.22
N LYS A 134 -14.02 -4.15 1.00
CA LYS A 134 -13.03 -3.41 0.21
C LYS A 134 -11.76 -3.07 0.97
N PHE A 135 -11.72 -3.24 2.29
CA PHE A 135 -10.53 -2.94 3.08
C PHE A 135 -10.03 -4.19 3.81
N PHE A 136 -8.78 -4.57 3.55
CA PHE A 136 -8.16 -5.76 4.13
C PHE A 136 -6.74 -5.46 4.63
N ILE A 137 -6.41 -6.04 5.78
CA ILE A 137 -5.07 -5.99 6.35
C ILE A 137 -4.58 -7.43 6.38
N ALA A 138 -3.54 -7.73 5.60
CA ALA A 138 -3.00 -9.07 5.52
C ALA A 138 -1.91 -9.27 6.58
N SER A 139 -1.98 -10.39 7.30
CA SER A 139 -0.95 -10.79 8.26
C SER A 139 0.11 -11.68 7.64
N THR A 140 -0.16 -12.25 6.46
CA THR A 140 0.80 -13.07 5.71
C THR A 140 0.77 -12.77 4.22
N VAL A 141 1.86 -13.11 3.51
CA VAL A 141 1.91 -13.03 2.04
C VAL A 141 0.82 -13.89 1.40
N LYS A 142 0.53 -15.07 1.98
CA LYS A 142 -0.52 -15.98 1.49
C LYS A 142 -1.90 -15.32 1.57
N GLU A 143 -2.23 -14.69 2.69
CA GLU A 143 -3.49 -13.95 2.85
C GLU A 143 -3.58 -12.78 1.87
N ALA A 144 -2.49 -12.01 1.72
CA ALA A 144 -2.43 -10.90 0.77
C ALA A 144 -2.71 -11.36 -0.66
N LYS A 145 -2.08 -12.45 -1.10
CA LYS A 145 -2.30 -13.05 -2.41
C LYS A 145 -3.74 -13.51 -2.59
N ASN A 146 -4.25 -14.30 -1.65
CA ASN A 146 -5.61 -14.84 -1.73
C ASN A 146 -6.64 -13.72 -1.86
N LYS A 147 -6.51 -12.66 -1.05
CA LYS A 147 -7.42 -11.52 -1.10
C LYS A 147 -7.29 -10.75 -2.41
N LEU A 148 -6.07 -10.58 -2.91
CA LEU A 148 -5.81 -9.93 -4.18
C LEU A 148 -6.46 -10.70 -5.36
N PHE A 149 -6.33 -12.03 -5.39
CA PHE A 149 -6.98 -12.87 -6.40
C PHE A 149 -8.51 -12.83 -6.29
N GLU A 150 -9.06 -12.94 -5.08
CA GLU A 150 -10.50 -12.82 -4.84
C GLU A 150 -11.07 -11.51 -5.41
N TRP A 151 -10.41 -10.38 -5.16
CA TRP A 151 -10.85 -9.07 -5.68
C TRP A 151 -10.65 -8.88 -7.18
N LEU A 152 -9.77 -9.65 -7.82
CA LEU A 152 -9.59 -9.61 -9.26
C LEU A 152 -10.60 -10.52 -9.98
N ASP A 153 -10.84 -11.71 -9.45
CA ASP A 153 -11.79 -12.67 -10.03
C ASP A 153 -13.21 -12.09 -10.00
N ASN A 154 -13.61 -11.48 -8.89
CA ASN A 154 -14.91 -10.79 -8.74
C ASN A 154 -15.08 -9.56 -9.65
N LYS A 155 -14.03 -9.11 -10.35
CA LYS A 155 -14.11 -8.00 -11.33
C LYS A 155 -14.18 -8.46 -12.78
N ASN A 156 -13.98 -9.76 -13.03
CA ASN A 156 -14.07 -10.36 -14.36
C ASN A 156 -15.44 -11.01 -14.63
N GLU A 157 -16.38 -10.91 -13.69
CA GLU A 157 -17.81 -11.23 -13.84
C GLU A 157 -18.63 -9.96 -14.12
#